data_AF-A0A259MDE6-F1
#
_entry.id   AF-A0A259MDE6-F1
#
_cell.length_a   1.000
_cell.length_b   1.000
_cell.length_c   1.000
_cell.angle_alpha   90.00
_cell.angle_beta   90.00
_cell.angle_gamma   90.00
#
_symmetry.space_group_name_H-M   'P 1'
#
loop_
_entity.id
_entity.type
_entity.pdbx_description
1 polymer ?
#
loop_
_entity_poly.entity_id
_entity_poly.type
_entity_poly.pdbx_seq_one_letter_code
_entity_poly.pdbx_strand_id
1 'polypeptide(L)'
;MSATKILWGQITLVFTIVLVAVWASTQWTAWRLGYQSQLGPPWFELAHVPIYFPPTFFWWWYAFDAYAPSIFVEGACIAASGGFISIGVAIGMSVWRAREAKNVATYGSARWAT
;
A
#
# COMPACT_ATOMS: atom_id res chain seq x y z
N MET A 1 -3.29 -33.66 -4.84
CA MET A 1 -2.38 -32.50 -4.70
C MET A 1 -3.13 -31.41 -3.93
N SER A 2 -2.69 -31.09 -2.71
CA SER A 2 -3.34 -30.03 -1.92
C SER A 2 -3.10 -28.70 -2.62
N ALA A 3 -4.17 -28.06 -3.08
CA ALA A 3 -4.10 -26.71 -3.64
C ALA A 3 -3.40 -25.79 -2.62
N THR A 4 -2.30 -25.17 -3.03
CA THR A 4 -1.64 -24.12 -2.26
C THR A 4 -2.68 -23.07 -1.90
N LYS A 5 -3.07 -22.97 -0.62
CA LYS A 5 -4.04 -21.96 -0.17
C LYS A 5 -3.46 -20.58 -0.51
N ILE A 6 -4.10 -19.89 -1.45
CA ILE A 6 -3.74 -18.52 -1.82
C ILE A 6 -3.87 -17.66 -0.56
N LEU A 7 -2.81 -16.90 -0.26
CA LEU A 7 -2.73 -16.02 0.91
C LEU A 7 -3.50 -14.71 0.66
N TRP A 8 -4.82 -14.82 0.48
CA TRP A 8 -5.68 -13.68 0.18
C TRP A 8 -5.54 -12.55 1.20
N GLY A 9 -5.47 -12.87 2.50
CA GLY A 9 -5.27 -11.85 3.55
C GLY A 9 -3.97 -11.05 3.38
N GLN A 10 -2.86 -11.72 3.06
CA GLN A 10 -1.59 -11.04 2.82
C GLN A 10 -1.63 -10.19 1.55
N ILE A 11 -2.24 -10.70 0.47
CA ILE A 11 -2.38 -9.97 -0.79
C ILE A 11 -3.22 -8.71 -0.58
N THR A 12 -4.40 -8.84 0.05
CA THR A 12 -5.28 -7.70 0.34
C THR A 12 -4.57 -6.68 1.23
N LEU A 13 -3.87 -7.11 2.27
CA LEU A 13 -3.15 -6.19 3.16
C LEU A 13 -2.04 -5.42 2.44
N VAL A 14 -1.19 -6.11 1.68
CA VAL A 14 -0.13 -5.49 0.87
C VAL A 14 -0.72 -4.50 -0.11
N PHE A 15 -1.79 -4.89 -0.81
CA PHE A 15 -2.48 -4.02 -1.74
C PHE A 15 -3.06 -2.77 -1.07
N THR A 16 -3.70 -2.91 0.10
CA THR A 16 -4.23 -1.78 0.87
C THR A 16 -3.12 -0.82 1.31
N ILE A 17 -1.97 -1.33 1.76
CA ILE A 17 -0.83 -0.48 2.14
C ILE A 17 -0.37 0.38 0.96
N VAL A 18 -0.19 -0.25 -0.20
CA VAL A 18 0.24 0.47 -1.41
C VAL A 18 -0.81 1.50 -1.83
N LEU A 19 -2.10 1.13 -1.80
CA LEU A 19 -3.19 2.04 -2.16
C LEU A 19 -3.24 3.26 -1.23
N VAL A 20 -3.10 3.05 0.09
CA VAL A 20 -3.08 4.14 1.08
C VAL A 20 -1.86 5.04 0.89
N ALA A 21 -0.68 4.48 0.61
CA ALA A 21 0.52 5.27 0.39
C ALA A 21 0.43 6.13 -0.88
N VAL A 22 -0.09 5.56 -1.97
CA VAL A 22 -0.36 6.30 -3.21
C VAL A 22 -1.41 7.38 -2.96
N TRP A 23 -2.46 7.09 -2.18
CA TRP A 23 -3.48 8.08 -1.87
C TRP A 23 -2.94 9.22 -1.01
N ALA A 24 -2.11 8.92 -0.03
CA ALA A 24 -1.43 9.91 0.80
C ALA A 24 -0.51 10.80 -0.03
N SER A 25 0.24 10.22 -0.99
CA SER A 25 1.05 10.96 -1.95
C SER A 25 0.21 11.92 -2.80
N THR A 26 -0.94 11.48 -3.28
CA THR A 26 -1.90 12.33 -4.01
C THR A 26 -2.42 13.47 -3.16
N GLN A 27 -2.88 13.22 -1.93
CA GLN A 27 -3.37 14.29 -1.06
C GLN A 27 -2.26 15.26 -0.66
N TRP A 28 -1.05 14.76 -0.40
CA TRP A 28 0.13 15.59 -0.13
C TRP A 28 0.43 16.53 -1.30
N THR A 29 0.44 15.99 -2.51
CA THR A 29 0.71 16.77 -3.73
C THR A 29 -0.38 17.82 -3.98
N ALA A 30 -1.65 17.44 -3.81
CA ALA A 30 -2.77 18.37 -3.95
C ALA A 30 -2.70 19.52 -2.94
N TRP A 31 -2.37 19.20 -1.69
CA TRP A 31 -2.18 20.20 -0.63
C TRP A 31 -1.00 21.14 -0.92
N ARG A 32 0.13 20.60 -1.37
CA ARG A 32 1.34 21.39 -1.72
C ARG A 32 1.13 22.29 -2.93
N LEU A 33 0.25 21.89 -3.86
CA LEU A 33 -0.16 22.69 -5.02
C LEU A 33 -1.37 23.60 -4.72
N GLY A 34 -1.82 23.68 -3.47
CA GLY A 34 -2.88 24.58 -3.03
C GLY A 34 -4.25 24.30 -3.63
N TYR A 35 -4.54 23.04 -4.00
CA TYR A 35 -5.82 22.62 -4.59
C TYR A 35 -6.24 23.43 -5.83
N GLN A 36 -5.27 23.81 -6.66
CA GLN A 36 -5.52 24.56 -7.87
C GLN A 36 -6.53 23.87 -8.81
N SER A 37 -7.35 24.65 -9.51
CA SER A 37 -8.38 24.16 -10.43
C SER A 37 -7.83 23.30 -11.59
N GLN A 38 -6.55 23.48 -11.92
CA GLN A 38 -5.84 22.72 -12.96
C GLN A 38 -5.64 21.25 -12.61
N LEU A 39 -5.74 20.87 -11.32
CA LEU A 39 -5.69 19.47 -10.89
C LEU A 39 -6.94 18.68 -11.29
N GLY A 40 -7.98 19.36 -11.77
CA GLY A 40 -9.28 18.78 -12.10
C GLY A 40 -10.24 18.76 -10.91
N PRO A 41 -11.47 18.29 -11.14
CA PRO A 41 -12.47 18.20 -10.09
C PRO A 41 -12.05 17.21 -9.00
N PRO A 42 -12.30 17.52 -7.72
CA PRO A 42 -12.11 16.54 -6.65
C PRO A 42 -13.09 15.37 -6.83
N TRP A 43 -12.71 14.21 -6.30
CA TRP A 43 -13.58 13.06 -6.26
C TRP A 43 -14.76 13.27 -5.31
N PHE A 44 -14.48 13.87 -4.14
CA PHE A 44 -15.46 14.36 -3.19
C PHE A 44 -14.81 15.40 -2.27
N GLU A 45 -15.61 16.14 -1.51
CA GLU A 45 -15.13 17.05 -0.48
C GLU A 45 -15.42 16.49 0.92
N LEU A 46 -14.44 16.58 1.81
CA LEU A 46 -14.57 16.18 3.21
C LEU A 46 -14.15 17.34 4.11
N ALA A 47 -15.06 17.87 4.92
CA ALA A 47 -14.80 19.00 5.82
C ALA A 47 -14.13 20.21 5.10
N HIS A 48 -14.64 20.55 3.90
CA HIS A 48 -14.08 21.59 3.02
C HIS A 48 -12.69 21.30 2.43
N VAL A 49 -12.16 20.09 2.61
CA VAL A 49 -10.93 19.63 1.96
C VAL A 49 -11.29 18.81 0.72
N PRO A 50 -10.82 19.19 -0.48
CA PRO A 50 -11.03 18.42 -1.69
C PRO A 50 -10.21 17.14 -1.66
N ILE A 51 -10.88 16.00 -1.81
CA ILE A 51 -10.26 14.67 -1.83
C ILE A 51 -10.19 14.17 -3.27
N TYR A 52 -8.98 13.79 -3.67
CA TYR A 52 -8.67 13.29 -5.01
C TYR A 52 -8.53 11.77 -5.07
N PHE A 53 -8.81 11.20 -6.24
CA PHE A 53 -8.74 9.77 -6.51
C PHE A 53 -7.28 9.26 -6.45
N PRO A 54 -6.96 8.16 -5.75
CA PRO A 54 -5.56 7.80 -5.43
C PRO A 54 -4.58 7.80 -6.61
N PRO A 55 -4.87 7.25 -7.80
CA PRO A 55 -3.93 7.23 -8.93
C PRO A 55 -3.72 8.58 -9.64
N THR A 56 -4.44 9.65 -9.27
CA THR A 56 -4.30 10.96 -9.95
C THR A 56 -2.91 11.58 -9.82
N PHE A 57 -2.16 11.24 -8.75
CA PHE A 57 -0.77 11.65 -8.60
C PHE A 57 0.10 11.35 -9.83
N PHE A 58 -0.05 10.17 -10.46
CA PHE A 58 0.76 9.81 -11.62
C PHE A 58 0.44 10.68 -12.85
N TRP A 59 -0.83 11.05 -13.01
CA TRP A 59 -1.25 11.93 -14.10
C TRP A 59 -0.71 13.35 -13.90
N TRP A 60 -0.79 13.85 -12.66
CA TRP A 60 -0.23 15.14 -12.31
C TRP A 60 1.29 15.17 -12.43
N TRP A 61 1.96 14.09 -12.04
CA TRP A 61 3.40 13.96 -12.21
C TRP A 61 3.75 14.11 -13.70
N TYR A 62 3.11 13.32 -14.57
CA TYR A 62 3.33 13.43 -16.00
C TYR A 62 3.08 14.83 -16.57
N ALA A 63 2.01 15.51 -16.12
CA ALA A 63 1.60 16.80 -16.66
C ALA A 63 2.36 18.01 -16.09
N PHE A 64 2.71 17.97 -14.79
CA PHE A 64 3.12 19.16 -14.04
C PHE A 64 4.52 19.09 -13.42
N ASP A 65 5.22 17.95 -13.48
CA ASP A 65 6.53 17.78 -12.84
C ASP A 65 7.58 18.79 -13.30
N ALA A 66 7.54 19.20 -14.56
CA ALA A 66 8.44 20.24 -15.08
C ALA A 66 8.30 21.59 -14.35
N TYR A 67 7.14 21.88 -13.74
CA TYR A 67 6.87 23.15 -13.07
C TYR A 67 7.17 23.13 -11.57
N ALA A 68 7.05 21.96 -10.92
CA ALA A 68 7.23 21.83 -9.48
C ALA A 68 7.91 20.50 -9.08
N PRO A 69 9.11 20.21 -9.60
CA PRO A 69 9.73 18.88 -9.49
C PRO A 69 10.00 18.47 -8.04
N SER A 70 10.34 19.42 -7.15
CA SER A 70 10.57 19.12 -5.74
C SER A 70 9.33 18.56 -5.03
N ILE A 71 8.14 19.07 -5.37
CA ILE A 71 6.88 18.60 -4.78
C ILE A 71 6.57 17.17 -5.23
N PHE A 72 6.79 16.87 -6.52
CA PHE A 72 6.56 15.54 -7.06
C PHE A 72 7.58 14.52 -6.55
N VAL A 73 8.83 14.91 -6.34
CA VAL A 73 9.83 14.05 -5.69
C VAL A 73 9.44 13.73 -4.25
N GLU A 74 8.98 14.71 -3.46
CA GLU A 74 8.46 14.48 -2.11
C GLU A 74 7.26 13.50 -2.13
N GLY A 75 6.29 13.75 -3.02
CA GLY A 75 5.15 12.86 -3.23
C GLY A 75 5.58 11.45 -3.64
N ALA A 76 6.60 11.32 -4.49
CA ALA A 76 7.15 10.05 -4.93
C ALA A 76 7.79 9.28 -3.77
N CYS A 77 8.53 9.97 -2.89
CA CYS A 77 9.08 9.36 -1.68
C CYS A 77 7.98 8.79 -0.79
N ILE A 78 6.85 9.50 -0.64
CA ILE A 78 5.69 9.01 0.11
C ILE A 78 5.13 7.74 -0.55
N ALA A 79 4.88 7.77 -1.87
CA ALA A 79 4.34 6.62 -2.59
C ALA A 79 5.29 5.40 -2.52
N ALA A 80 6.60 5.63 -2.72
CA ALA A 80 7.63 4.59 -2.67
C ALA A 80 7.76 3.96 -1.26
N SER A 81 7.57 4.75 -0.21
CA SER A 81 7.60 4.24 1.18
C SER A 81 6.57 3.12 1.41
N GLY A 82 5.38 3.21 0.78
CA GLY A 82 4.37 2.16 0.84
C GLY A 82 4.85 0.82 0.28
N GLY A 83 5.66 0.85 -0.78
CA GLY A 83 6.32 -0.33 -1.33
C GLY A 83 7.23 -1.01 -0.30
N PHE A 84 8.14 -0.26 0.31
CA PHE A 84 9.06 -0.79 1.34
C PHE A 84 8.31 -1.33 2.56
N ILE A 85 7.30 -0.59 3.04
CA ILE A 85 6.46 -1.03 4.17
C ILE A 85 5.75 -2.35 3.81
N SER A 86 5.17 -2.44 2.61
CA SER A 86 4.44 -3.64 2.18
C SER A 86 5.35 -4.88 2.09
N ILE A 87 6.60 -4.72 1.64
CA ILE A 87 7.61 -5.79 1.64
C ILE A 87 7.90 -6.26 3.07
N GLY A 88 8.14 -5.32 4.00
CA GLY A 88 8.38 -5.65 5.40
C GLY A 88 7.21 -6.40 6.04
N VAL A 89 5.98 -5.95 5.76
CA VAL A 89 4.74 -6.58 6.25
C VAL A 89 4.56 -7.99 5.66
N ALA A 90 4.80 -8.17 4.37
CA ALA A 90 4.72 -9.48 3.70
C ALA A 90 5.73 -10.49 4.28
N ILE A 91 6.97 -10.05 4.53
CA ILE A 91 8.00 -10.88 5.17
C ILE A 91 7.59 -11.22 6.61
N GLY A 92 7.15 -10.23 7.39
CA GLY A 92 6.71 -10.40 8.78
C GLY A 92 5.61 -11.45 8.92
N MET A 93 4.56 -11.36 8.09
CA MET A 93 3.48 -12.36 8.07
C MET A 93 3.97 -13.74 7.63
N SER A 94 4.90 -13.81 6.67
CA SER A 94 5.48 -15.08 6.22
C SER A 94 6.24 -15.78 7.34
N VAL A 95 7.01 -15.02 8.14
CA VAL A 95 7.74 -15.53 9.31
C VAL A 95 6.78 -15.92 10.43
N TRP A 96 5.77 -15.10 10.73
CA TRP A 96 4.76 -15.39 11.75
C TRP A 96 4.06 -16.73 11.46
N ARG A 97 3.59 -16.92 10.23
CA ARG A 97 2.94 -18.16 9.80
C ARG A 97 3.88 -19.37 9.89
N ALA A 98 5.16 -19.20 9.55
CA ALA A 98 6.14 -20.27 9.68
C ALA A 98 6.36 -20.68 11.16
N ARG A 99 6.21 -19.73 12.10
CA ARG A 99 6.26 -20.02 13.55
C ARG A 99 5.00 -20.73 14.03
N GLU A 100 3.81 -20.28 13.63
CA GLU A 100 2.54 -20.95 13.95
C GLU A 100 2.51 -22.40 13.46
N ALA A 101 2.97 -22.66 12.23
CA ALA A 101 3.04 -24.01 11.69
C ALA A 101 3.94 -24.94 12.51
N LYS A 102 5.03 -24.43 13.11
CA LYS A 102 5.90 -25.21 13.99
C LYS A 102 5.24 -25.53 15.33
N ASN A 103 4.45 -24.60 15.88
CA ASN A 103 3.74 -24.80 17.15
C ASN A 103 2.56 -25.78 17.03
N VAL A 104 1.96 -25.93 15.86
CA VAL A 104 0.81 -26.83 15.62
C VAL A 104 1.25 -28.30 15.45
N ALA A 105 2.53 -28.58 15.14
CA ALA A 105 3.01 -29.93 14.83
C ALA A 105 3.41 -30.78 16.06
N THR A 106 3.32 -30.27 17.29
CA THR A 106 3.86 -30.95 18.48
C THR A 106 2.95 -32.05 19.07
N TYR A 107 1.76 -32.29 18.51
CA TYR A 107 0.83 -33.36 18.96
C TYR A 107 0.61 -34.49 17.93
N GLY A 108 1.65 -34.83 17.16
CA GLY A 108 1.69 -36.06 16.35
C GLY A 108 2.40 -37.20 17.08
N SER A 109 1.86 -37.64 18.22
CA SER A 109 2.40 -38.77 18.97
C SER A 109 2.31 -40.07 18.15
N ALA A 110 3.47 -40.67 17.89
CA ALA A 110 3.71 -42.11 17.79
C ALA A 110 2.56 -42.97 17.21
N ARG A 111 2.54 -43.15 15.89
CA ARG A 111 1.73 -44.20 15.23
C ARG A 111 2.56 -45.37 14.69
N TRP A 112 3.78 -45.54 15.21
CA TRP A 112 4.76 -46.56 14.79
C TRP A 112 5.15 -47.53 15.93
N ALA A 113 4.25 -47.80 16.86
CA ALA A 113 4.43 -48.86 17.84
C ALA A 113 3.09 -49.60 18.05
N THR A 114 2.76 -50.48 17.11
CA THR A 114 2.16 -51.84 17.25
C THR A 114 1.74 -52.31 15.87
#